data_AF-A0A7K8Q2U1-F1
#
_entry.id   AF-A0A7K8Q2U1-F1
#
_cell.length_a   1.000
_cell.length_b   1.000
_cell.length_c   1.000
_cell.angle_alpha   90.00
_cell.angle_beta   90.00
_cell.angle_gamma   90.00
#
_symmetry.space_group_name_H-M   'P 1'
#
loop_
_entity.id
_entity.type
_entity.pdbx_description
1 polymer ?
#
loop_
_entity_poly.entity_id
_entity_poly.type
_entity_poly.pdbx_seq_one_letter_code
_entity_poly.pdbx_strand_id
1 'polypeptide(L)'
;MASHYSGSRVVGGTDAQQGAWPWIVSIQNPWKVGTGHICGGSLISPPWVLTAAHCFIEARHITMWRVVIGATQLTQLGPEAQVRTIKRLLVHERYRNISEENDIALLELDQPVQCSYYIQLACVPNTSLRVSELTTCYVSGWG
;
A
#
# COMPACT_ATOMS: atom_id res chain seq x y z
N MET A 1 4.27 -33.69 12.91
CA MET A 1 3.23 -32.65 12.85
C MET A 1 3.76 -31.41 13.54
N ALA A 2 4.19 -30.40 12.80
CA ALA A 2 4.47 -29.07 13.30
C ALA A 2 4.17 -28.10 12.15
N SER A 3 2.95 -27.56 12.17
CA SER A 3 2.49 -26.55 11.22
C SER A 3 3.11 -25.21 11.61
N HIS A 4 4.23 -24.86 10.97
CA HIS A 4 4.71 -23.48 10.94
C HIS A 4 3.74 -22.66 10.08
N TYR A 5 2.76 -22.03 10.72
CA TYR A 5 1.97 -20.98 10.08
C TYR A 5 2.87 -19.75 9.90
N SER A 6 3.56 -19.71 8.75
CA SER A 6 4.21 -18.51 8.23
C SER A 6 3.12 -17.49 7.93
N GLY A 7 3.20 -16.35 8.60
CA GLY A 7 2.28 -15.22 8.47
C GLY A 7 2.01 -14.78 7.03
N SER A 8 0.85 -14.13 6.91
CA SER A 8 0.17 -13.59 5.74
C SER A 8 1.05 -13.46 4.47
N ARG A 9 0.75 -14.35 3.51
CA ARG A 9 1.20 -14.30 2.12
C ARG A 9 -0.06 -14.21 1.26
N VAL A 10 0.02 -13.59 0.08
CA VAL A 10 -1.03 -13.70 -0.93
C VAL A 10 -1.35 -15.18 -1.13
N VAL A 11 -2.58 -15.59 -0.81
CA VAL A 11 -2.99 -17.00 -0.78
C VAL A 11 -2.90 -17.59 -2.19
N GLY A 12 -2.07 -18.63 -2.36
CA GLY A 12 -1.83 -19.25 -3.66
C GLY A 12 -0.84 -18.50 -4.57
N GLY A 13 -0.18 -17.45 -4.07
CA GLY A 13 0.87 -16.72 -4.79
C GLY A 13 2.26 -17.34 -4.68
N THR A 14 3.23 -16.70 -5.34
CA THR A 14 4.67 -17.00 -5.25
C THR A 14 5.43 -15.78 -4.75
N ASP A 15 6.60 -16.00 -4.14
CA ASP A 15 7.45 -14.91 -3.67
C ASP A 15 7.88 -14.02 -4.85
N ALA A 16 7.74 -12.70 -4.68
CA ALA A 16 8.09 -11.73 -5.71
C ALA A 16 9.60 -11.44 -5.70
N GLN A 17 10.17 -11.19 -6.87
CA GLN A 17 11.54 -10.67 -6.98
C GLN A 17 11.64 -9.27 -6.37
N GLN A 18 12.81 -8.92 -5.82
CA GLN A 18 13.04 -7.59 -5.27
C GLN A 18 12.86 -6.53 -6.37
N GLY A 19 12.06 -5.50 -6.08
CA GLY A 19 11.76 -4.43 -7.03
C GLY A 19 10.79 -4.80 -8.16
N ALA A 20 10.21 -6.00 -8.18
CA ALA A 20 9.23 -6.40 -9.21
C ALA A 20 7.95 -5.54 -9.21
N TRP A 21 7.57 -5.03 -8.04
CA TRP A 21 6.39 -4.17 -7.84
C TRP A 21 6.82 -2.85 -7.19
N PRO A 22 7.55 -1.98 -7.90
CA PRO A 22 8.27 -0.86 -7.29
C PRO A 22 7.36 0.27 -6.78
N TRP A 23 6.06 0.23 -7.10
CA TRP A 23 5.05 1.15 -6.57
C TRP A 23 4.31 0.61 -5.35
N ILE A 24 4.53 -0.65 -4.95
CA ILE A 24 3.79 -1.27 -3.84
C ILE A 24 4.13 -0.58 -2.51
N VAL A 25 3.09 -0.31 -1.73
CA VAL A 25 3.20 0.40 -0.46
C VAL A 25 2.63 -0.45 0.67
N SER A 26 3.33 -0.51 1.79
CA SER A 26 2.80 -1.03 3.05
C SER A 26 2.40 0.13 3.96
N ILE A 27 1.13 0.19 4.33
CA ILE A 27 0.60 1.13 5.32
C ILE A 27 0.57 0.43 6.68
N GLN A 28 1.17 1.05 7.70
CA GLN A 28 1.36 0.45 9.01
C GLN A 28 0.81 1.33 10.13
N ASN A 29 0.02 0.71 11.00
CA ASN A 29 -0.54 1.35 12.18
C ASN A 29 0.37 1.09 13.40
N PRO A 30 0.76 2.12 14.19
CA PRO A 30 1.61 1.98 15.37
C PRO A 30 0.94 1.31 16.58
N TRP A 31 -0.36 1.02 16.55
CA TRP A 31 -1.11 0.49 17.69
C TRP A 31 -0.98 -1.02 17.91
N LYS A 32 -0.36 -1.75 16.97
CA LYS A 32 0.08 -3.12 17.22
C LYS A 32 1.50 -3.08 17.80
N VAL A 33 1.82 -4.02 18.71
CA VAL A 33 3.18 -4.14 19.26
C VAL A 33 4.14 -4.42 18.09
N GLY A 34 5.00 -3.44 17.78
CA GLY A 34 5.70 -3.38 16.49
C GLY A 34 4.78 -2.82 15.39
N THR A 35 5.24 -1.80 14.65
CA THR A 35 4.45 -1.18 13.57
C THR A 35 4.00 -2.25 12.57
N GLY A 36 2.70 -2.54 12.55
CA GLY A 36 2.15 -3.68 11.82
C GLY A 36 1.51 -3.28 10.50
N HIS A 37 1.77 -4.04 9.44
CA HIS A 37 1.06 -3.92 8.18
C HIS A 37 -0.44 -4.10 8.38
N ILE A 38 -1.23 -3.20 7.79
CA ILE A 38 -2.69 -3.25 7.84
C ILE A 38 -3.34 -3.14 6.47
N CYS A 39 -2.73 -2.41 5.54
CA CYS A 39 -3.25 -2.19 4.20
C CYS A 39 -2.12 -1.98 3.20
N GLY A 40 -2.44 -2.28 1.94
CA GLY A 40 -1.62 -1.93 0.79
C GLY A 40 -1.94 -0.55 0.21
N GLY A 41 -1.07 -0.09 -0.68
CA GLY A 41 -1.31 1.08 -1.52
C GLY A 41 -0.41 1.06 -2.75
N SER A 42 -0.60 2.03 -3.62
CA SER A 42 0.24 2.26 -4.80
C SER A 42 0.76 3.70 -4.80
N LEU A 43 2.07 3.86 -4.94
CA LEU A 43 2.68 5.17 -5.11
C LEU A 43 2.35 5.71 -6.51
N ILE A 44 1.56 6.78 -6.62
CA ILE A 44 1.12 7.33 -7.91
C ILE A 44 1.85 8.64 -8.28
N SER A 45 2.47 9.29 -7.30
CA SER A 45 3.44 10.37 -7.50
C SER A 45 4.35 10.46 -6.26
N PRO A 46 5.48 11.19 -6.30
CA PRO A 46 6.44 11.16 -5.20
C PRO A 46 5.86 11.47 -3.80
N PRO A 47 4.87 12.37 -3.64
CA PRO A 47 4.23 12.59 -2.34
C PRO A 47 2.86 11.93 -2.18
N TRP A 48 2.35 11.16 -3.16
CA TRP A 48 0.97 10.64 -3.11
C TRP A 48 0.89 9.12 -3.27
N VAL A 49 0.19 8.50 -2.31
CA VAL A 49 -0.17 7.07 -2.35
C VAL A 49 -1.68 6.95 -2.53
N LEU A 50 -2.08 6.11 -3.49
CA LEU A 50 -3.45 5.67 -3.70
C LEU A 50 -3.72 4.40 -2.87
N THR A 51 -4.86 4.35 -2.18
CA THR A 51 -5.25 3.22 -1.34
C THR A 51 -6.78 3.18 -1.20
N ALA A 52 -7.29 2.24 -0.40
CA ALA A 52 -8.71 2.11 -0.07
C ALA A 52 -9.10 3.02 1.09
N ALA A 53 -10.34 3.51 1.09
CA ALA A 53 -10.90 4.31 2.17
C ALA A 53 -11.20 3.48 3.43
N HIS A 54 -11.64 2.23 3.25
CA HIS A 54 -12.02 1.35 4.37
C HIS A 54 -10.87 1.11 5.36
N CYS A 55 -9.62 1.18 4.88
CA CYS A 55 -8.42 1.11 5.70
C CYS A 55 -8.38 2.13 6.85
N PHE A 56 -9.18 3.21 6.77
CA PHE A 56 -9.11 4.35 7.67
C PHE A 56 -10.39 4.65 8.46
N ILE A 57 -11.42 3.79 8.41
CA ILE A 57 -12.70 4.02 9.11
C ILE A 57 -12.50 4.27 10.61
N GLU A 58 -11.62 3.50 11.25
CA GLU A 58 -11.31 3.62 12.68
C GLU A 58 -9.93 4.23 12.94
N ALA A 59 -9.33 4.85 11.91
CA ALA A 59 -7.99 5.40 12.02
C ALA A 59 -7.96 6.57 13.00
N ARG A 60 -7.00 6.51 13.93
CA ARG A 60 -6.71 7.57 14.90
C ARG A 60 -5.23 7.89 14.82
N HIS A 61 -4.91 9.17 15.04
CA HIS A 61 -3.53 9.68 14.99
C HIS A 61 -2.81 9.29 13.69
N ILE A 62 -3.45 9.51 12.55
CA ILE A 62 -2.97 9.08 11.23
C ILE A 62 -1.56 9.58 10.91
N THR A 63 -1.16 10.73 11.47
CA THR A 63 0.18 11.31 11.33
C THR A 63 1.28 10.48 11.96
N MET A 64 0.96 9.52 12.84
CA MET A 64 1.91 8.57 13.41
C MET A 64 2.02 7.27 12.58
N TRP A 65 1.16 7.09 11.59
CA TRP A 65 1.18 5.89 10.77
C TRP A 65 2.36 5.93 9.80
N ARG A 66 2.93 4.77 9.53
CA ARG A 66 4.07 4.64 8.62
C ARG A 66 3.59 4.20 7.25
N VAL A 67 4.21 4.79 6.25
CA VAL A 67 4.10 4.39 4.85
C VAL A 67 5.48 3.87 4.44
N VAL A 68 5.56 2.59 4.10
CA VAL A 68 6.81 1.91 3.75
C VAL A 68 6.78 1.54 2.27
N ILE A 69 7.81 1.96 1.54
CA ILE A 69 7.91 1.85 0.08
C ILE A 69 9.31 1.31 -0.27
N GLY A 70 9.44 0.49 -1.30
CA GLY A 70 10.73 -0.11 -1.71
C GLY A 70 11.20 -1.30 -0.87
N ALA A 71 10.35 -1.79 0.04
CA ALA A 71 10.63 -3.01 0.80
C ALA A 71 10.17 -4.26 0.04
N THR A 72 10.90 -5.37 0.20
CA THR A 72 10.43 -6.71 -0.20
C THR A 72 9.98 -7.52 1.02
N GLN A 73 10.69 -7.40 2.14
CA GLN A 73 10.32 -8.00 3.43
C GLN A 73 10.01 -6.89 4.45
N LEU A 74 8.89 -7.01 5.18
CA LEU A 74 8.49 -6.03 6.18
C LEU A 74 9.11 -6.29 7.57
N THR A 75 9.56 -7.51 7.83
CA THR A 75 10.24 -7.91 9.08
C THR A 75 11.64 -7.32 9.20
N GLN A 76 12.33 -7.13 8.07
CA GLN A 76 13.63 -6.50 7.98
C GLN A 76 13.66 -5.60 6.75
N LEU A 77 13.52 -4.29 6.97
CA LEU A 77 13.58 -3.32 5.89
C LEU A 77 15.00 -3.30 5.31
N GLY A 78 15.12 -3.55 4.00
CA GLY A 78 16.38 -3.40 3.28
C GLY A 78 16.79 -1.92 3.14
N PRO A 79 18.04 -1.64 2.75
CA PRO A 79 18.56 -0.27 2.62
C PRO A 79 17.81 0.58 1.59
N GLU A 80 17.14 -0.07 0.64
CA GLU A 80 16.36 0.54 -0.43
C GLU A 80 15.01 1.09 0.03
N ALA A 81 14.53 0.63 1.19
CA ALA A 81 13.21 0.99 1.69
C ALA A 81 13.21 2.42 2.23
N GLN A 82 12.20 3.19 1.84
CA GLN A 82 11.92 4.50 2.40
C GLN A 82 10.68 4.43 3.30
N VAL A 83 10.79 5.10 4.44
CA VAL A 83 9.71 5.23 5.42
C VAL A 83 9.28 6.69 5.45
N ARG A 84 7.98 6.91 5.37
CA ARG A 84 7.33 8.23 5.50
C ARG A 84 6.21 8.16 6.53
N THR A 85 5.74 9.31 6.96
CA THR A 85 4.49 9.44 7.71
C THR A 85 3.42 10.08 6.84
N ILE A 86 2.17 10.03 7.31
CA ILE A 86 1.04 10.60 6.58
C ILE A 86 0.87 12.06 7.01
N LYS A 87 1.01 12.99 6.08
CA LYS A 87 0.69 14.41 6.29
C LYS A 87 -0.82 14.65 6.25
N ARG A 88 -1.48 14.06 5.26
CA ARG A 88 -2.92 14.26 5.01
C ARG A 88 -3.55 13.01 4.42
N LEU A 89 -4.74 12.67 4.91
CA LEU A 89 -5.61 11.63 4.35
C LEU A 89 -6.78 12.32 3.65
N LEU A 90 -7.03 11.97 2.39
CA LEU A 90 -8.16 12.42 1.59
C LEU A 90 -9.02 11.21 1.24
N VAL A 91 -10.08 10.99 2.00
CA VAL A 91 -11.10 9.97 1.67
C VAL A 91 -12.02 10.54 0.61
N HIS A 92 -12.41 9.71 -0.37
CA HIS A 92 -13.37 10.12 -1.39
C HIS A 92 -14.67 10.61 -0.74
N GLU A 93 -15.14 11.80 -1.13
CA GLU A 93 -16.27 12.49 -0.49
C GLU A 93 -17.59 11.69 -0.51
N ARG A 94 -17.71 10.75 -1.45
CA ARG A 94 -18.85 9.85 -1.60
C ARG A 94 -18.61 8.43 -1.10
N TYR A 95 -17.54 8.19 -0.33
CA TYR A 95 -17.29 6.89 0.26
C TYR A 95 -18.44 6.49 1.19
N ARG A 96 -18.94 5.25 1.06
CA ARG A 96 -19.99 4.71 1.91
C ARG A 96 -19.50 3.44 2.60
N ASN A 97 -19.30 3.53 3.91
CA ASN A 97 -18.76 2.42 4.71
C ASN A 97 -19.57 1.11 4.61
N ILE A 98 -20.91 1.19 4.68
CA ILE A 98 -21.75 -0.03 4.68
C ILE A 98 -21.73 -0.76 3.33
N SER A 99 -21.70 -0.02 2.22
CA SER A 99 -21.77 -0.60 0.87
C SER A 99 -20.42 -0.67 0.16
N GLU A 100 -19.36 -0.14 0.78
CA GLU A 100 -18.01 0.04 0.23
C GLU A 100 -17.98 0.78 -1.13
N GLU A 101 -19.02 1.56 -1.43
CA GLU A 101 -19.06 2.38 -2.65
C GLU A 101 -18.03 3.50 -2.56
N ASN A 102 -17.29 3.72 -3.66
CA ASN A 102 -16.20 4.70 -3.75
C ASN A 102 -15.11 4.47 -2.69
N ASP A 103 -14.73 3.21 -2.47
CA ASP A 103 -13.65 2.80 -1.56
C ASP A 103 -12.26 3.18 -2.09
N ILE A 104 -11.98 4.48 -2.05
CA ILE A 104 -10.74 5.08 -2.56
C ILE A 104 -10.33 6.25 -1.68
N ALA A 105 -9.03 6.32 -1.39
CA ALA A 105 -8.43 7.41 -0.64
C ALA A 105 -7.03 7.73 -1.16
N LEU A 106 -6.60 8.97 -0.90
CA LEU A 106 -5.24 9.44 -1.16
C LEU A 106 -4.54 9.78 0.15
N LEU A 107 -3.28 9.36 0.26
CA LEU A 107 -2.37 9.77 1.32
C LEU A 107 -1.35 10.75 0.76
N GLU A 108 -1.29 11.95 1.33
CA GLU A 108 -0.17 12.87 1.14
C GLU A 108 0.91 12.50 2.16
N LEU A 109 2.11 12.22 1.68
CA LEU A 109 3.27 11.92 2.52
C LEU A 109 3.82 13.20 3.18
N ASP A 110 4.43 13.07 4.35
CA ASP A 110 5.14 14.17 5.04
C ASP A 110 6.28 14.76 4.20
N GLN A 111 6.97 13.90 3.46
CA GLN A 111 7.98 14.27 2.46
C GLN A 111 7.88 13.36 1.23
N PRO A 112 8.19 13.86 0.03
CA PRO A 112 8.20 13.03 -1.16
C PRO A 112 9.24 11.89 -1.03
N VAL A 113 8.98 10.77 -1.70
CA VAL A 113 9.97 9.70 -1.86
C VAL A 113 10.89 9.96 -3.04
N GLN A 114 12.13 9.47 -2.93
CA GLN A 114 13.08 9.48 -4.03
C GLN A 114 12.92 8.20 -4.85
N CYS A 115 12.72 8.32 -6.17
CA CYS A 115 12.61 7.16 -7.03
C CYS A 115 13.95 6.44 -7.19
N SER A 116 13.90 5.12 -7.32
CA SER A 116 15.05 4.23 -7.51
C SER A 116 14.61 3.00 -8.31
N TYR A 117 15.48 2.00 -8.46
CA TYR A 117 15.09 0.72 -9.04
C TYR A 117 13.94 0.06 -8.25
N TYR A 118 13.92 0.22 -6.92
CA TYR A 118 12.95 -0.40 -6.01
C TYR A 118 11.73 0.48 -5.73
N ILE A 119 11.77 1.76 -6.14
CA ILE A 119 10.74 2.76 -5.88
C ILE A 119 10.41 3.48 -7.18
N GLN A 120 9.26 3.19 -7.76
CA GLN A 120 8.76 3.84 -8.97
C GLN A 120 7.27 4.13 -8.83
N LEU A 121 6.77 5.00 -9.70
CA LEU A 121 5.37 5.40 -9.71
C LEU A 121 4.53 4.39 -10.50
N ALA A 122 3.37 4.03 -9.98
CA ALA A 122 2.32 3.36 -10.75
C ALA A 122 1.70 4.34 -11.74
N CYS A 123 1.34 3.86 -12.93
CA CYS A 123 0.51 4.62 -13.85
C CYS A 123 -0.94 4.66 -13.36
N VAL A 124 -1.58 5.83 -13.44
CA VAL A 124 -3.03 5.97 -13.25
C VAL A 124 -3.69 5.89 -14.63
N PRO A 125 -4.70 5.03 -14.83
CA PRO A 125 -5.32 4.88 -16.14
C PRO A 125 -6.10 6.13 -16.55
N ASN A 126 -6.18 6.34 -17.86
CA ASN A 126 -7.09 7.34 -18.44
C ASN A 126 -8.55 6.85 -18.28
N THR A 127 -9.51 7.79 -18.20
CA THR A 127 -10.95 7.50 -18.12
C THR A 127 -11.50 6.72 -19.32
N SER A 128 -10.79 6.69 -20.44
CA SER A 128 -11.12 5.88 -21.62
C SER A 128 -10.75 4.40 -21.49
N LEU A 129 -9.91 4.02 -20.52
CA LEU A 129 -9.51 2.63 -20.33
C LEU A 129 -10.70 1.80 -19.83
N ARG A 130 -10.96 0.68 -20.50
CA ARG A 130 -11.95 -0.31 -20.07
C ARG A 130 -11.24 -1.48 -19.42
N VAL A 131 -11.39 -1.61 -18.10
CA VAL A 131 -10.77 -2.72 -17.34
C VAL A 131 -11.21 -4.08 -17.86
N SER A 132 -12.45 -4.21 -18.37
CA SER A 132 -12.96 -5.46 -18.96
C SER A 132 -12.24 -5.90 -20.23
N GLU A 133 -11.47 -5.01 -20.88
CA GLU A 133 -10.66 -5.32 -22.07
C GLU A 133 -9.25 -5.80 -21.69
N LEU A 134 -8.87 -5.72 -20.40
CA LEU A 134 -7.60 -6.24 -19.90
C LEU A 134 -7.70 -7.75 -19.69
N THR A 135 -6.74 -8.50 -20.25
CA THR A 135 -6.72 -9.96 -20.18
C THR A 135 -5.82 -10.50 -19.08
N THR A 136 -4.93 -9.67 -18.52
CA THR A 136 -3.96 -10.10 -17.50
C THR A 136 -3.76 -8.99 -16.48
N CYS A 137 -3.99 -9.35 -15.22
CA CYS A 137 -3.80 -8.49 -14.06
C CYS A 137 -2.95 -9.23 -13.03
N TYR A 138 -2.27 -8.46 -12.17
CA TYR A 138 -1.43 -9.01 -11.12
C TYR A 138 -1.86 -8.46 -9.77
N VAL A 139 -1.70 -9.28 -8.73
CA VAL A 139 -1.93 -8.91 -7.33
C VAL A 139 -0.63 -9.17 -6.57
N SER A 140 -0.23 -8.19 -5.76
CA SER A 140 0.99 -8.23 -4.95
C SER A 140 0.69 -7.67 -3.56
N GLY A 141 1.24 -8.28 -2.52
CA GLY A 141 0.99 -7.86 -1.14
C GLY A 141 1.75 -8.71 -0.12
N TRP A 142 1.59 -8.35 1.16
CA TRP A 142 2.15 -9.07 2.31
C TRP A 142 1.05 -9.73 3.15
N GLY A 143 -0.07 -10.11 2.53
CA GLY A 143 -1.15 -10.85 3.15
C GLY A 143 -2.22 -11.27 2.19
#